data_AF-A0A7S4SJ01-F1
#
_entry.id   AF-A0A7S4SJ01-F1
#
_cell.length_a   1.000
_cell.length_b   1.000
_cell.length_c   1.000
_cell.angle_alpha   90.00
_cell.angle_beta   90.00
_cell.angle_gamma   90.00
#
_symmetry.space_group_name_H-M   'P 1'
#
loop_
_entity.id
_entity.type
_entity.pdbx_description
1 polymer ?
#
loop_
_entity_poly.entity_id
_entity_poly.type
_entity_poly.pdbx_seq_one_letter_code
_entity_poly.pdbx_strand_id
1 'polypeptide(L)'
;CVMYRTMLTTGDDMICGMKKKEIISKGTAYFLHAITLGEEAYDQFYEEEGWSKNCLAFMEHLANRYFNRAIFLLTARDDHETPDLAEQMALRDLEIVYNMDVEIVDQCIELG
;
A
#
# COMPACT_ATOMS: atom_id res chain seq x y z
N CYS A 1 -0.40 1.36 -10.43
CA CYS A 1 0.23 2.41 -11.28
C CYS A 1 -0.57 2.55 -12.58
N VAL A 2 -1.09 3.74 -12.92
CA VAL A 2 -1.84 3.97 -14.17
C VAL A 2 -1.01 3.55 -15.39
N MET A 3 0.29 3.88 -15.39
CA MET A 3 1.21 3.53 -16.49
C MET A 3 1.29 2.02 -16.73
N TYR A 4 1.36 1.19 -15.68
CA TYR A 4 1.37 -0.26 -15.81
C TYR A 4 0.07 -0.81 -16.43
N ARG A 5 -1.08 -0.31 -15.97
CA ARG A 5 -2.39 -0.71 -16.52
C ARG A 5 -2.51 -0.29 -17.98
N THR A 6 -1.99 0.89 -18.33
CA THR A 6 -1.92 1.34 -19.72
C THR A 6 -1.08 0.38 -20.58
N MET A 7 0.08 -0.08 -20.11
CA MET A 7 0.91 -1.06 -20.85
C MET A 7 0.19 -2.38 -21.12
N LEU A 8 -0.58 -2.90 -20.15
CA LEU A 8 -1.35 -4.13 -20.37
C LEU A 8 -2.42 -3.97 -21.46
N THR A 9 -3.04 -2.79 -21.55
CA THR A 9 -4.07 -2.50 -22.54
C THR A 9 -3.49 -2.19 -23.92
N THR A 10 -2.32 -1.54 -23.99
CA THR A 10 -1.70 -1.14 -25.27
C THR A 10 -0.77 -2.20 -25.85
N GLY A 11 -0.28 -3.14 -25.04
CA GLY A 11 0.69 -4.15 -25.47
C GLY A 11 2.10 -3.59 -25.68
N ASP A 12 2.36 -2.37 -25.20
CA ASP A 12 3.67 -1.73 -25.35
C ASP A 12 4.69 -2.33 -24.36
N ASP A 13 5.83 -2.77 -24.87
CA ASP A 13 6.94 -3.25 -24.03
C ASP A 13 7.64 -2.13 -23.24
N MET A 14 7.47 -0.86 -23.67
CA MET A 14 8.05 0.32 -23.06
C MET A 14 7.07 1.49 -22.99
N ILE A 15 7.04 2.19 -21.85
CA ILE A 15 6.36 3.49 -21.70
C ILE A 15 7.36 4.49 -21.12
N CYS A 16 7.43 5.69 -21.70
CA CYS A 16 8.35 6.76 -21.28
C CYS A 16 9.82 6.30 -21.17
N GLY A 17 10.26 5.42 -22.08
CA GLY A 17 11.62 4.87 -22.09
C GLY A 17 11.92 3.85 -20.98
N MET A 18 10.91 3.38 -20.24
CA MET A 18 11.05 2.36 -19.20
C MET A 18 10.35 1.07 -19.61
N LYS A 19 11.00 -0.07 -19.35
CA LYS A 19 10.40 -1.40 -19.52
C LYS A 19 9.38 -1.68 -18.42
N LYS A 20 8.46 -2.61 -18.69
CA LYS A 20 7.45 -3.10 -17.72
C LYS A 20 8.07 -3.41 -16.34
N LYS A 21 9.17 -4.18 -16.32
CA LYS A 21 9.89 -4.56 -15.09
C LYS A 21 10.44 -3.36 -14.30
N GLU A 22 10.92 -2.32 -14.99
CA GLU A 22 11.44 -1.11 -14.34
C GLU A 22 10.32 -0.28 -13.72
N ILE A 23 9.18 -0.18 -14.40
CA ILE A 23 7.97 0.49 -13.89
C ILE A 23 7.45 -0.23 -12.64
N ILE A 24 7.43 -1.55 -12.65
CA ILE A 24 7.02 -2.36 -11.49
C ILE A 24 7.99 -2.16 -10.31
N SER A 25 9.30 -2.26 -10.56
CA SER A 25 10.33 -2.12 -9.52
C SER A 25 10.32 -0.73 -8.90
N LYS A 26 10.29 0.33 -9.72
CA LYS A 26 10.24 1.71 -9.24
C LYS A 26 8.92 2.00 -8.53
N GLY A 27 7.79 1.54 -9.09
CA GLY A 27 6.48 1.68 -8.47
C GLY A 27 6.43 1.06 -7.07
N THR A 28 6.97 -0.15 -6.93
CA THR A 28 7.08 -0.85 -5.64
C THR A 28 7.92 -0.05 -4.64
N ALA A 29 9.11 0.41 -5.06
CA ALA A 29 10.00 1.20 -4.21
C ALA A 29 9.34 2.52 -3.74
N TYR A 30 8.61 3.21 -4.63
CA TYR A 30 7.88 4.42 -4.26
C TYR A 30 6.73 4.15 -3.28
N PHE A 31 5.96 3.09 -3.46
CA PHE A 31 4.91 2.71 -2.51
C PHE A 31 5.50 2.36 -1.14
N LEU A 32 6.60 1.61 -1.10
CA LEU A 32 7.28 1.27 0.15
C LEU A 32 7.74 2.53 0.88
N HIS A 33 8.47 3.42 0.19
CA HIS A 33 8.96 4.65 0.79
C HIS A 33 7.83 5.54 1.31
N ALA A 34 6.76 5.71 0.53
CA ALA A 34 5.61 6.52 0.94
C ALA A 34 4.84 5.94 2.13
N ILE A 35 4.78 4.60 2.25
CA ILE A 35 4.15 3.93 3.39
C ILE A 35 5.00 4.12 4.65
N THR A 36 6.32 3.89 4.57
CA THR A 36 7.22 4.09 5.72
C THR A 36 7.16 5.52 6.26
N LEU A 37 7.19 6.52 5.38
CA LEU A 37 7.00 7.92 5.81
C LEU A 37 5.63 8.18 6.43
N GLY A 38 4.60 7.47 5.96
CA GLY A 38 3.25 7.55 6.54
C GLY A 38 3.17 6.92 7.93
N GLU A 39 3.85 5.80 8.16
CA GLU A 39 3.94 5.15 9.48
C GLU A 39 4.69 6.03 10.49
N GLU A 40 5.85 6.57 10.10
CA GLU A 40 6.62 7.50 10.96
C GLU A 40 5.80 8.74 11.32
N ALA A 41 5.04 9.28 10.36
CA ALA A 41 4.17 10.42 10.59
C ALA A 41 2.94 10.05 11.44
N TYR A 42 2.43 8.82 11.33
CA TYR A 42 1.36 8.31 12.21
C TYR A 42 1.85 8.22 13.65
N ASP A 43 3.01 7.61 13.89
CA ASP A 43 3.56 7.45 15.24
C ASP A 43 3.72 8.82 15.91
N GLN A 44 4.30 9.78 15.20
CA GLN A 44 4.44 11.17 15.68
C GLN A 44 3.07 11.82 15.94
N PHE A 45 2.14 11.68 15.01
CA PHE A 45 0.81 12.28 15.15
C PHE A 45 0.03 11.68 16.34
N TYR A 46 0.13 10.37 16.55
CA TYR A 46 -0.50 9.67 17.67
C TYR A 46 0.15 10.05 19.01
N GLU A 47 1.48 10.19 19.07
CA GLU A 47 2.17 10.66 20.27
C GLU A 47 1.76 12.09 20.67
N GLU A 48 1.51 12.96 19.68
CA GLU A 48 1.14 14.37 19.92
C GLU A 48 -0.34 14.56 20.27
N GLU A 49 -1.24 13.96 19.49
CA GLU A 49 -2.69 14.23 19.56
C GLU A 49 -3.49 13.10 20.23
N GLY A 50 -2.88 11.92 20.41
CA GLY A 50 -3.57 10.71 20.83
C GLY A 50 -4.65 10.28 19.84
N TRP A 51 -5.63 9.52 20.33
CA TRP A 51 -6.77 9.13 19.51
C TRP A 51 -7.69 10.32 19.24
N SER A 52 -7.87 10.65 17.96
CA SER A 52 -8.72 11.74 17.50
C SER A 52 -9.34 11.43 16.14
N LYS A 53 -10.35 12.21 15.72
CA LYS A 53 -10.93 12.09 14.37
C LYS A 53 -9.91 12.33 13.25
N ASN A 54 -8.90 13.16 13.51
CA ASN A 54 -7.83 13.41 12.57
C ASN A 54 -6.87 12.21 12.50
N CYS A 55 -6.60 11.57 13.64
CA CYS A 55 -5.82 10.34 13.71
C CYS A 55 -6.53 9.21 12.92
N LEU A 56 -7.84 9.07 13.12
CA LEU A 56 -8.68 8.15 12.36
C LEU A 56 -8.56 8.36 10.85
N ALA A 57 -8.77 9.59 10.37
CA ALA A 57 -8.66 9.90 8.95
C ALA A 57 -7.24 9.61 8.41
N PHE A 58 -6.20 9.82 9.23
CA PHE A 58 -4.83 9.49 8.87
C PHE A 58 -4.64 7.98 8.68
N MET A 59 -5.11 7.16 9.62
CA MET A 59 -5.03 5.70 9.51
C MET A 59 -5.83 5.17 8.32
N GLU A 60 -7.03 5.69 8.06
CA GLU A 60 -7.80 5.33 6.87
C GLU A 60 -7.01 5.60 5.58
N HIS A 61 -6.30 6.74 5.51
CA HIS A 61 -5.44 7.05 4.37
C HIS A 61 -4.22 6.14 4.28
N LEU A 62 -3.61 5.76 5.40
CA LEU A 62 -2.47 4.84 5.44
C LEU A 62 -2.89 3.41 5.05
N ALA A 63 -4.01 2.91 5.58
CA ALA A 63 -4.61 1.64 5.22
C ALA A 63 -4.93 1.57 3.72
N ASN A 64 -5.51 2.64 3.16
CA ASN A 64 -5.75 2.73 1.72
C ASN A 64 -4.45 2.62 0.89
N ARG A 65 -3.32 3.14 1.37
CA ARG A 65 -2.02 2.99 0.68
C ARG A 65 -1.52 1.55 0.73
N TYR A 66 -1.66 0.88 1.87
CA TYR A 66 -1.34 -0.54 2.02
C TYR A 66 -2.16 -1.42 1.09
N PHE A 67 -3.49 -1.24 1.06
CA PHE A 67 -4.39 -1.97 0.17
C PHE A 67 -4.00 -1.79 -1.31
N ASN A 68 -3.73 -0.55 -1.73
CA ASN A 68 -3.32 -0.27 -3.10
C ASN A 68 -1.98 -0.89 -3.47
N ARG A 69 -1.02 -0.99 -2.52
CA ARG A 69 0.25 -1.69 -2.72
C ARG A 69 0.02 -3.19 -2.91
N ALA A 70 -0.80 -3.82 -2.07
CA ALA A 70 -1.14 -5.24 -2.17
C ALA A 70 -1.75 -5.58 -3.55
N ILE A 71 -2.79 -4.86 -3.95
CA ILE A 71 -3.43 -5.04 -5.26
C ILE A 71 -2.43 -4.83 -6.40
N PHE A 72 -1.55 -3.83 -6.28
CA PHE A 72 -0.52 -3.61 -7.27
C PHE A 72 0.45 -4.79 -7.38
N LEU A 73 0.95 -5.32 -6.26
CA LEU A 73 1.88 -6.46 -6.26
C LEU A 73 1.23 -7.70 -6.89
N LEU A 74 0.01 -8.04 -6.48
CA LEU A 74 -0.74 -9.21 -6.98
C LEU A 74 -1.07 -9.11 -8.48
N THR A 75 -1.18 -7.91 -9.04
CA THR A 75 -1.60 -7.71 -10.44
C THR A 75 -0.47 -7.30 -11.38
N ALA A 76 0.66 -6.84 -10.83
CA ALA A 76 1.72 -6.22 -11.62
C ALA A 76 3.06 -6.94 -11.61
N ARG A 77 3.38 -7.73 -10.59
CA ARG A 77 4.65 -8.47 -10.57
C ARG A 77 4.51 -9.76 -11.36
N ASP A 78 5.26 -9.83 -12.46
CA ASP A 78 5.53 -11.05 -13.23
C ASP A 78 6.84 -11.69 -12.74
N ASP A 79 7.09 -11.75 -11.43
CA ASP A 79 8.30 -12.37 -10.88
C ASP A 79 8.22 -13.89 -10.96
N HIS A 80 8.49 -14.40 -12.17
CA HIS A 80 8.56 -15.82 -12.52
C HIS A 80 9.52 -16.65 -11.65
N GLU A 81 10.42 -16.01 -10.89
CA GLU A 81 11.41 -16.69 -10.05
C GLU A 81 10.99 -16.84 -8.58
N THR A 82 10.05 -16.03 -8.05
CA THR A 82 9.52 -16.18 -6.68
C THR A 82 8.11 -15.56 -6.51
N PRO A 83 7.07 -16.09 -7.20
CA PRO A 83 5.69 -15.57 -7.08
C PRO A 83 5.18 -15.57 -5.62
N ASP A 84 5.55 -16.61 -4.87
CA ASP A 84 5.16 -16.81 -3.47
C ASP A 84 5.58 -15.63 -2.57
N LEU A 85 6.72 -14.98 -2.86
CA LEU A 85 7.20 -13.86 -2.05
C LEU A 85 6.35 -12.61 -2.28
N ALA A 86 5.96 -12.34 -3.54
CA ALA A 86 5.10 -11.21 -3.87
C ALA A 86 3.69 -11.39 -3.27
N GLU A 87 3.16 -12.62 -3.33
CA GLU A 87 1.89 -12.97 -2.71
C GLU A 87 1.95 -12.83 -1.19
N GLN A 88 3.00 -13.36 -0.53
CA GLN A 88 3.20 -13.20 0.92
C GLN A 88 3.27 -11.73 1.34
N MET A 89 4.00 -10.89 0.60
CA MET A 89 4.07 -9.46 0.88
C MET A 89 2.69 -8.78 0.72
N ALA A 90 1.95 -9.13 -0.33
CA ALA A 90 0.62 -8.56 -0.54
C ALA A 90 -0.40 -9.02 0.50
N LEU A 91 -0.35 -10.29 0.92
CA LEU A 91 -1.21 -10.83 1.97
C LEU A 91 -0.91 -10.18 3.32
N ARG A 92 0.37 -10.00 3.67
CA ARG A 92 0.78 -9.23 4.85
C ARG A 92 0.19 -7.82 4.84
N ASP A 93 0.25 -7.13 3.70
CA ASP A 93 -0.27 -5.77 3.58
C ASP A 93 -1.80 -5.72 3.74
N LEU A 94 -2.53 -6.71 3.23
CA LEU A 94 -3.98 -6.83 3.44
C LEU A 94 -4.32 -7.12 4.90
N GLU A 95 -3.52 -7.94 5.58
CA GLU A 95 -3.69 -8.22 7.02
C GLU A 95 -3.47 -6.97 7.87
N ILE A 96 -2.46 -6.14 7.54
CA ILE A 96 -2.22 -4.86 8.21
C ILE A 96 -3.45 -3.93 8.06
N VAL A 97 -4.01 -3.84 6.85
CA VAL A 97 -5.24 -3.06 6.60
C VAL A 97 -6.40 -3.57 7.44
N TYR A 98 -6.60 -4.88 7.47
CA TYR A 98 -7.65 -5.49 8.28
C TYR A 98 -7.49 -5.20 9.77
N ASN A 99 -6.25 -5.28 10.29
CA ASN A 99 -5.98 -5.00 11.69
C ASN A 99 -6.20 -3.51 12.03
N MET A 100 -5.78 -2.59 11.16
CA MET A 100 -6.08 -1.16 11.33
C MET A 100 -7.60 -0.89 11.34
N ASP A 101 -8.36 -1.55 10.47
CA ASP A 101 -9.83 -1.45 10.47
C ASP A 101 -10.45 -1.98 11.77
N VAL A 102 -9.93 -3.09 12.31
CA VAL A 102 -10.39 -3.66 13.60
C VAL A 102 -10.07 -2.72 14.76
N GLU A 103 -8.84 -2.19 14.83
CA GLU A 103 -8.44 -1.22 15.86
C GLU A 103 -9.35 0.02 15.84
N ILE A 104 -9.69 0.51 14.64
CA ILE A 104 -10.65 1.60 14.46
C ILE A 104 -12.03 1.23 15.02
N VAL A 105 -12.55 0.05 14.67
CA VAL A 105 -13.90 -0.38 15.09
C VAL A 105 -13.96 -0.60 16.59
N ASP A 106 -13.00 -1.34 17.16
CA ASP A 106 -13.01 -1.70 18.58
C ASP A 106 -12.82 -0.47 19.48
N GLN A 107 -11.90 0.45 19.15
CA GLN A 107 -11.73 1.68 19.93
C GLN A 107 -12.88 2.68 19.76
N CYS A 108 -13.61 2.64 18.63
CA CYS A 108 -14.84 3.43 18.49
C CYS A 108 -16.01 2.87 19.32
N ILE A 109 -16.03 1.56 19.61
CA ILE A 109 -17.05 0.92 20.46
C ILE A 109 -16.79 1.25 21.94
N GLU A 110 -15.55 1.31 22.39
CA GLU A 110 -15.22 1.64 23.80
C GLU A 110 -15.45 3.11 24.18
N LEU A 111 -15.57 4.01 23.19
CA LEU A 111 -15.81 5.45 23.39
C LEU A 111 -17.31 5.85 23.29
N GLY A 112 -18.21 4.90 23.07
CA GLY A 112 -19.68 5.10 22.97
C GLY A 112 -20.44 4.58 24.19
#